data_AF-A0AAU4GIN7-F1
#
_entry.id   AF-A0AAU4GIN7-F1
#
_cell.length_a   1.000
_cell.length_b   1.000
_cell.length_c   1.000
_cell.angle_alpha   90.00
_cell.angle_beta   90.00
_cell.angle_gamma   90.00
#
_symmetry.space_group_name_H-M   'P 1'
#
loop_
_entity.id
_entity.type
_entity.pdbx_description
1 polymer ?
#
loop_
_entity_poly.entity_id
_entity_poly.type
_entity_poly.pdbx_seq_one_letter_code
_entity_poly.pdbx_strand_id
1 'polypeptide(L)'
;MMDAAGIAELHTNRDGIVRVRDDVAGIKAVLGAGEVRRLKQRINDTLAKRAALGEPAGSRLFGYKHAKTEDGTKTYAAVPDEADAIRQAAEWVLSGWSLSNIAAELRQRGLRGAHAVRSPQVRCGA
;
A
#
# COMPACT_ATOMS: atom_id res chain seq x y z
N MET A 1 24.46 15.78 -23.07
CA MET A 1 24.80 14.74 -24.06
C MET A 1 25.78 13.80 -23.36
N MET A 2 25.40 12.55 -23.06
CA MET A 2 26.14 11.66 -22.16
C MET A 2 27.55 11.28 -22.67
N ASP A 3 27.80 11.42 -23.97
CA ASP A 3 29.13 11.28 -24.58
C ASP A 3 30.13 12.36 -24.12
N ALA A 4 29.66 13.56 -23.76
CA ALA A 4 30.53 14.62 -23.26
C ALA A 4 31.14 14.28 -21.88
N ALA A 5 30.59 13.28 -21.19
CA ALA A 5 31.10 12.77 -19.92
C ALA A 5 31.94 11.48 -20.07
N GLY A 6 32.20 10.99 -21.30
CA GLY A 6 33.03 9.81 -21.56
C GLY A 6 32.38 8.47 -21.18
N ILE A 7 31.07 8.43 -20.98
CA ILE A 7 30.35 7.22 -20.55
C ILE A 7 30.00 6.38 -21.79
N ALA A 8 30.74 5.29 -22.02
CA ALA A 8 30.56 4.42 -23.19
C ALA A 8 29.57 3.27 -23.00
N GLU A 9 29.32 2.86 -21.74
CA GLU A 9 28.51 1.69 -21.38
C GLU A 9 27.62 2.00 -20.18
N LEU A 10 26.40 1.46 -20.19
CA LEU A 10 25.39 1.66 -19.17
C LEU A 10 24.96 0.29 -18.63
N HIS A 11 25.35 0.00 -17.39
CA HIS A 11 25.01 -1.27 -16.74
C HIS A 11 23.66 -1.12 -16.04
N THR A 12 22.67 -1.90 -16.49
CA THR A 12 21.35 -1.94 -15.85
C THR A 12 21.05 -3.34 -15.36
N ASN A 13 20.42 -3.45 -14.19
CA ASN A 13 20.01 -4.75 -13.64
C ASN A 13 18.92 -5.45 -14.46
N ARG A 14 18.21 -4.72 -15.34
CA ARG A 14 17.13 -5.26 -16.17
C ARG A 14 17.64 -5.78 -17.52
N ASP A 15 18.53 -5.03 -18.18
CA ASP A 15 18.91 -5.29 -19.57
C ASP A 15 20.42 -5.60 -19.74
N GLY A 16 21.19 -5.66 -18.65
CA GLY A 16 22.63 -5.92 -18.68
C GLY A 16 23.44 -4.71 -19.16
N ILE A 17 24.52 -4.96 -19.92
CA ILE A 17 25.43 -3.93 -20.44
C ILE A 17 24.84 -3.36 -21.74
N VAL A 18 24.46 -2.07 -21.72
CA VAL A 18 23.93 -1.36 -22.89
C VAL A 18 24.99 -0.38 -23.40
N ARG A 19 25.37 -0.49 -24.67
CA ARG A 19 26.32 0.46 -25.30
C ARG A 19 25.63 1.80 -25.57
N VAL A 20 26.25 2.89 -25.10
CA VAL A 20 25.64 4.24 -25.08
C VAL A 20 25.58 4.87 -26.48
N ARG A 21 26.39 4.39 -27.43
CA ARG A 21 26.47 4.90 -28.82
C ARG A 21 25.22 4.69 -29.66
N ASP A 22 24.27 3.86 -29.22
CA ASP A 22 23.07 3.60 -30.01
C ASP A 22 21.93 4.52 -29.55
N ASP A 23 21.39 5.34 -30.46
CA ASP A 23 20.14 6.11 -30.30
C ASP A 23 19.00 5.26 -29.71
N VAL A 24 19.10 3.94 -29.89
CA VAL A 24 18.26 2.88 -29.34
C VAL A 24 18.15 2.94 -27.82
N ALA A 25 19.19 3.29 -27.07
CA ALA A 25 19.13 3.36 -25.60
C ALA A 25 18.26 4.54 -25.12
N GLY A 26 18.40 5.71 -25.75
CA GLY A 26 17.57 6.89 -25.48
C GLY A 26 16.11 6.67 -25.87
N ILE A 27 15.88 6.07 -27.05
CA ILE A 27 14.53 5.72 -27.54
C ILE A 27 13.87 4.70 -26.61
N LYS A 28 14.58 3.66 -26.17
CA LYS A 28 14.05 2.65 -25.21
C LYS A 28 13.67 3.28 -23.88
N ALA A 29 14.48 4.20 -23.35
CA ALA A 29 14.17 4.90 -22.10
C ALA A 29 12.90 5.76 -22.23
N VAL A 30 12.75 6.49 -23.35
CA VAL A 30 11.56 7.32 -23.62
C VAL A 30 10.31 6.45 -23.84
N LEU A 31 10.43 5.35 -24.58
CA LEU A 31 9.34 4.40 -24.78
C LEU A 31 8.90 3.76 -23.46
N GLY A 32 9.85 3.30 -22.64
CA GLY A 32 9.56 2.72 -21.32
C GLY A 32 8.89 3.72 -20.37
N ALA A 33 9.31 4.99 -20.38
CA ALA A 33 8.66 6.04 -19.60
C ALA A 33 7.21 6.30 -20.08
N GLY A 34 6.97 6.27 -21.39
CA GLY A 34 5.63 6.39 -21.97
C GLY A 34 4.71 5.24 -21.57
N GLU A 35 5.20 4.01 -21.59
CA GLU A 35 4.45 2.82 -21.18
C GLU A 35 4.08 2.85 -19.70
N VAL A 36 5.01 3.24 -18.82
CA VAL A 36 4.73 3.40 -17.39
C VAL A 36 3.65 4.45 -17.14
N ARG A 37 3.67 5.58 -17.87
CA ARG A 37 2.63 6.61 -17.77
C ARG A 37 1.26 6.08 -18.22
N ARG A 38 1.18 5.39 -19.35
CA ARG A 38 -0.06 4.76 -19.85
C ARG A 38 -0.59 3.71 -18.89
N LEU A 39 0.29 2.89 -18.29
CA LEU A 39 -0.08 1.89 -17.30
C LEU A 39 -0.64 2.55 -16.03
N LYS A 40 0.06 3.57 -15.50
CA LYS A 40 -0.42 4.33 -14.34
C LYS A 40 -1.78 4.96 -14.59
N GLN A 41 -1.97 5.57 -15.76
CA GLN A 41 -3.24 6.15 -16.15
C GLN A 41 -4.35 5.09 -16.18
N ARG A 42 -4.11 3.94 -16.83
CA ARG A 42 -5.08 2.84 -16.87
C ARG A 42 -5.46 2.33 -15.48
N ILE A 43 -4.48 2.19 -14.58
CA ILE A 43 -4.73 1.77 -13.19
C ILE A 43 -5.59 2.81 -12.47
N ASN A 44 -5.24 4.09 -12.59
CA ASN A 44 -5.99 5.18 -11.96
C ASN A 44 -7.43 5.27 -12.51
N ASP A 45 -7.62 5.15 -13.82
CA ASP A 45 -8.95 5.14 -14.45
C ASP A 45 -9.79 3.97 -13.94
N THR A 46 -9.17 2.80 -13.78
CA THR A 46 -9.85 1.62 -13.22
C THR A 46 -10.25 1.84 -11.77
N LEU A 47 -9.35 2.42 -10.96
CA LEU A 47 -9.64 2.76 -9.56
C LEU A 47 -10.75 3.81 -9.44
N ALA A 48 -10.73 4.84 -10.29
CA ALA A 48 -11.76 5.88 -10.33
C ALA A 48 -13.14 5.31 -10.69
N LYS A 49 -13.21 4.41 -11.68
CA LYS A 49 -14.45 3.71 -12.04
C LYS A 49 -14.99 2.87 -10.88
N ARG A 50 -14.12 2.11 -10.21
CA ARG A 50 -14.51 1.31 -9.03
C ARG A 50 -14.99 2.18 -7.88
N ALA A 51 -14.32 3.30 -7.62
CA ALA A 51 -14.75 4.27 -6.61
C ALA A 51 -16.12 4.89 -6.94
N ALA A 52 -16.37 5.22 -8.21
CA ALA A 52 -17.67 5.73 -8.65
C ALA A 52 -18.80 4.68 -8.51
N LEU A 53 -18.48 3.39 -8.60
CA LEU A 53 -19.41 2.28 -8.36
C LEU A 53 -19.57 1.96 -6.85
N GLY A 54 -18.88 2.67 -5.97
CA GLY A 54 -18.89 2.39 -4.53
C GLY A 54 -18.21 1.07 -4.16
N GLU A 55 -17.37 0.50 -5.04
CA GLU A 55 -16.68 -0.75 -4.74
C GLU A 55 -15.65 -0.57 -3.61
N PRO A 56 -15.50 -1.58 -2.74
CA PRO A 56 -14.54 -1.52 -1.63
C PRO A 56 -13.10 -1.42 -2.13
N ALA A 57 -12.30 -0.57 -1.47
CA ALA A 57 -10.89 -0.41 -1.75
C ALA A 57 -10.12 -1.71 -1.52
N GLY A 58 -9.01 -1.92 -2.23
CA GLY A 58 -8.23 -3.17 -2.12
C GLY A 58 -7.68 -3.46 -0.71
N SER A 59 -7.45 -2.41 0.09
CA SER A 59 -7.03 -2.53 1.49
C SER A 59 -8.18 -2.88 2.42
N ARG A 60 -7.90 -3.74 3.41
CA ARG A 60 -8.82 -4.01 4.52
C ARG A 60 -8.72 -2.87 5.55
N LEU A 61 -9.86 -2.31 5.94
CA LEU A 61 -9.97 -1.37 7.06
C LEU A 61 -10.14 -2.15 8.37
N PHE A 62 -9.60 -1.65 9.49
CA PHE A 62 -9.80 -2.28 10.80
C PHE A 62 -11.27 -2.13 11.22
N GLY A 63 -11.89 -3.19 11.74
CA GLY A 63 -13.34 -3.24 11.98
C GLY A 63 -14.15 -3.82 10.82
N TYR A 64 -13.54 -4.01 9.65
CA TYR A 64 -14.21 -4.53 8.46
C TYR A 64 -13.42 -5.68 7.83
N LYS A 65 -14.12 -6.60 7.18
CA LYS A 65 -13.54 -7.64 6.32
C LYS A 65 -14.14 -7.56 4.93
N HIS A 66 -13.36 -7.95 3.94
CA HIS A 66 -13.87 -8.17 2.59
C HIS A 66 -14.90 -9.29 2.61
N ALA A 67 -16.07 -9.02 2.06
CA ALA A 67 -17.15 -9.96 1.91
C ALA A 67 -17.71 -9.88 0.48
N LYS A 68 -18.58 -10.82 0.15
CA LYS A 68 -19.36 -10.79 -1.08
C LYS A 68 -20.83 -10.89 -0.72
N THR A 69 -21.66 -10.10 -1.39
CA THR A 69 -23.12 -10.23 -1.34
C THR A 69 -23.53 -11.54 -2.03
N GLU A 70 -24.77 -11.99 -1.84
CA GLU A 70 -25.33 -13.18 -2.49
C GLU A 70 -25.23 -13.12 -4.03
N ASP A 71 -25.32 -11.91 -4.59
CA ASP A 71 -25.15 -11.65 -6.04
C ASP A 71 -23.67 -11.61 -6.51
N GLY A 72 -22.71 -11.89 -5.62
CA GLY A 72 -21.28 -11.93 -5.94
C GLY A 72 -20.56 -10.58 -5.92
N THR A 73 -21.28 -9.48 -5.68
CA THR A 73 -20.72 -8.12 -5.55
C THR A 73 -19.82 -8.00 -4.32
N LYS A 74 -18.67 -7.35 -4.46
CA LYS A 74 -17.74 -7.11 -3.35
C LYS A 74 -18.33 -6.09 -2.38
N THR A 75 -18.27 -6.39 -1.09
CA THR A 75 -18.77 -5.52 -0.02
C THR A 75 -17.88 -5.63 1.23
N TYR A 76 -18.14 -4.79 2.23
CA TYR A 76 -17.53 -4.92 3.55
C TYR A 76 -18.53 -5.52 4.54
N ALA A 77 -18.07 -6.49 5.33
CA ALA A 77 -18.78 -6.98 6.50
C ALA A 77 -18.09 -6.49 7.77
N ALA A 78 -18.86 -6.04 8.75
CA ALA A 78 -18.32 -5.67 10.05
C ALA A 78 -17.71 -6.90 10.76
N VAL A 79 -16.59 -6.69 11.44
CA VAL A 79 -15.99 -7.66 12.36
C VAL A 79 -16.34 -7.21 13.78
N PRO A 80 -17.29 -7.88 14.47
CA PRO A 80 -17.82 -7.40 15.75
C PRO A 80 -16.72 -7.10 16.78
N ASP A 81 -15.78 -8.02 16.97
CA ASP A 81 -14.68 -7.89 17.95
C ASP A 81 -13.80 -6.64 17.69
N GLU A 82 -13.49 -6.36 16.43
CA GLU A 82 -12.70 -5.19 16.06
C GLU A 82 -13.52 -3.90 16.17
N ALA A 83 -14.82 -3.95 15.88
CA ALA A 83 -15.73 -2.82 16.06
C ALA A 83 -15.92 -2.46 17.54
N ASP A 84 -16.01 -3.47 18.41
CA ASP A 84 -16.08 -3.27 19.86
C ASP A 84 -14.79 -2.69 20.42
N ALA A 85 -13.64 -3.14 19.91
CA ALA A 85 -12.36 -2.55 20.25
C ALA A 85 -12.27 -1.06 19.89
N ILE A 86 -12.84 -0.64 18.75
CA ILE A 86 -12.90 0.78 18.35
C ILE A 86 -13.78 1.57 19.32
N ARG A 87 -14.97 1.05 19.66
CA ARG A 87 -15.88 1.70 20.62
C ARG A 87 -15.22 1.87 21.98
N GLN A 88 -14.56 0.82 22.47
CA GLN A 88 -13.86 0.84 23.75
C GLN A 88 -12.68 1.82 23.74
N ALA A 89 -11.92 1.87 22.67
CA ALA A 89 -10.82 2.82 22.52
C ALA A 89 -11.32 4.28 22.56
N ALA A 90 -12.46 4.57 21.90
CA ALA A 90 -13.08 5.89 21.96
C ALA A 90 -13.50 6.25 23.40
N GLU A 91 -14.08 5.31 24.14
CA GLU A 91 -14.44 5.51 25.55
C GLU A 91 -13.21 5.79 26.44
N TRP A 92 -12.09 5.09 26.20
CA TRP A 92 -10.85 5.37 26.92
C TRP A 92 -10.28 6.75 26.62
N VAL A 93 -10.33 7.20 25.36
CA VAL A 93 -9.93 8.57 25.00
C VAL A 93 -10.80 9.59 25.73
N LEU A 94 -12.12 9.39 25.74
CA LEU A 94 -13.06 10.28 26.43
C LEU A 94 -12.88 10.30 27.95
N SER A 95 -12.42 9.19 28.53
CA SER A 95 -12.07 9.12 29.97
C SER A 95 -10.64 9.60 30.28
N GLY A 96 -9.92 10.16 29.31
CA GLY A 96 -8.64 10.82 29.52
C GLY A 96 -7.41 9.90 29.46
N TRP A 97 -7.55 8.69 28.93
CA TRP A 97 -6.40 7.82 28.71
C TRP A 97 -5.49 8.38 27.61
N SER A 98 -4.18 8.14 27.76
CA SER A 98 -3.22 8.44 26.70
C SER A 98 -3.33 7.41 25.57
N LEU A 99 -3.11 7.85 24.32
CA LEU A 99 -3.11 6.98 23.15
C LEU A 99 -2.08 5.83 23.26
N SER A 100 -0.95 6.08 23.92
CA SER A 100 0.09 5.07 24.16
C SER A 100 -0.39 3.95 25.07
N ASN A 101 -1.12 4.28 26.14
CA ASN A 101 -1.68 3.30 27.06
C ASN A 101 -2.78 2.48 26.37
N ILE A 102 -3.65 3.14 25.61
CA ILE A 102 -4.69 2.47 24.81
C ILE A 102 -4.05 1.48 23.81
N ALA A 103 -3.01 1.91 23.09
CA ALA A 103 -2.33 1.05 22.13
C ALA A 103 -1.58 -0.12 22.78
N ALA A 104 -1.08 0.04 24.02
CA ALA A 104 -0.49 -1.04 24.79
C ALA A 104 -1.54 -2.06 25.23
N GLU A 105 -2.67 -1.58 25.76
CA GLU A 105 -3.80 -2.40 26.21
C GLU A 105 -4.41 -3.20 25.06
N LEU A 106 -4.66 -2.58 23.91
CA LEU A 106 -5.19 -3.27 22.72
C LEU A 106 -4.23 -4.35 22.21
N ARG A 107 -2.91 -4.13 22.30
CA ARG A 107 -1.89 -5.14 21.96
C ARG A 107 -1.86 -6.30 22.95
N GLN A 108 -2.01 -6.04 24.25
CA GLN A 108 -2.10 -7.09 25.26
C GLN A 108 -3.31 -7.99 25.04
N ARG A 109 -4.43 -7.41 24.58
CA ARG A 109 -5.63 -8.13 24.15
C ARG A 109 -5.49 -8.89 22.82
N GLY A 110 -4.31 -8.86 22.21
CA GLY A 110 -4.00 -9.62 20.99
C GLY A 110 -4.46 -8.95 19.69
N LEU A 111 -5.01 -7.74 19.73
CA LEU A 111 -5.46 -7.04 18.54
C LEU A 111 -4.27 -6.55 17.71
N ARG A 112 -4.38 -6.70 16.38
CA ARG A 112 -3.36 -6.28 15.41
C ARG A 112 -3.99 -5.33 14.39
N GLY A 113 -3.23 -4.34 13.95
CA GLY A 113 -3.71 -3.41 12.92
C GLY A 113 -4.11 -4.12 11.62
N ALA A 114 -5.03 -3.52 10.87
CA ALA A 114 -5.59 -4.11 9.64
C ALA A 114 -4.55 -4.40 8.55
N HIS A 115 -3.43 -3.68 8.59
CA HIS A 115 -2.24 -4.00 7.84
C HIS A 115 -1.23 -4.64 8.78
N ALA A 116 -0.92 -5.92 8.54
CA ALA A 116 0.22 -6.58 9.17
C ALA A 116 1.51 -5.96 8.64
N VAL A 117 1.92 -4.82 9.19
CA VAL A 117 3.30 -4.38 9.06
C VAL A 117 4.10 -5.35 9.91
N ARG A 118 4.96 -6.15 9.29
CA ARG A 118 5.92 -7.01 9.99
C ARG A 118 6.92 -6.09 10.68
N SER A 119 6.59 -5.61 11.88
CA SER A 119 7.52 -4.83 12.68
C SER A 119 8.64 -5.76 13.17
N PRO A 120 9.92 -5.37 13.06
CA PRO A 120 10.98 -6.08 13.74
C PRO A 120 10.68 -6.00 15.23
N GLN A 121 10.68 -7.16 15.90
CA GLN A 121 10.42 -7.27 17.32
C GLN A 121 11.60 -6.64 18.07
N VAL A 122 11.50 -5.34 18.40
CA VAL A 122 12.49 -4.66 19.23
C VAL A 122 12.35 -5.21 20.65
N ARG A 123 13.28 -6.06 21.05
CA ARG A 123 13.47 -6.45 22.45
C ARG A 123 14.06 -5.24 23.18
N CYS A 124 13.22 -4.48 23.89
CA CYS A 124 13.71 -3.60 24.94
C CYS A 124 13.99 -4.48 26.17
N GLY A 125 15.26 -4.80 26.39
CA GLY A 125 15.76 -5.41 27.62
C GLY A 125 15.84 -4.38 28.75
N ALA A 126 15.64 -4.88 29.96
CA ALA A 126 15.67 -4.17 31.25
C ALA A 126 17.04 -3.57 31.59
#